data_AF-A0A1R4IKX4-F1
#
_entry.id   AF-A0A1R4IKX4-F1
#
_cell.length_a   1.000
_cell.length_b   1.000
_cell.length_c   1.000
_cell.angle_alpha   90.00
_cell.angle_beta   90.00
_cell.angle_gamma   90.00
#
_symmetry.space_group_name_H-M   'P 1'
#
loop_
_entity.id
_entity.type
_entity.pdbx_description
1 polymer ?
#
loop_
_entity_poly.entity_id
_entity_poly.type
_entity_poly.pdbx_seq_one_letter_code
_entity_poly.pdbx_strand_id
1 'polypeptide(L)'
;MLINSNSQASHIYQTQSNAPHTTTSSNTPVKNENTADKITISEAGLNAESKLQEIAKHYDPKNMSYNELSKMSSTLELNGLVTPEEGLALRAPPKMNFDPNEKYDTVALAKKSVEFDQSLGMAGRDSQLRVRALNILETIQSLSS
;
A
#
# COMPACT_ATOMS: atom_id res chain seq x y z
N MET A 1 -10.60 37.79 32.30
CA MET A 1 -9.22 37.42 32.66
C MET A 1 -8.66 36.66 31.46
N LEU A 2 -7.78 37.29 30.67
CA LEU A 2 -7.08 36.62 29.56
C LEU A 2 -5.89 35.86 30.15
N ILE A 3 -5.86 34.54 29.97
CA ILE A 3 -4.70 33.73 30.33
C ILE A 3 -3.94 33.41 29.05
N ASN A 4 -2.91 34.20 28.83
CA ASN A 4 -1.78 33.88 27.97
C ASN A 4 -0.98 32.77 28.66
N SER A 5 -0.70 31.67 27.95
CA SER A 5 0.21 30.63 28.43
C SER A 5 1.02 30.10 27.26
N ASN A 6 2.12 30.81 27.01
CA ASN A 6 3.29 30.26 26.35
C ASN A 6 3.84 29.10 27.20
N SER A 7 3.85 27.90 26.65
CA SER A 7 4.82 26.87 27.03
C SER A 7 5.44 26.33 25.75
N GLN A 8 6.70 26.71 25.55
CA GLN A 8 7.57 26.25 24.49
C GLN A 8 7.93 24.79 24.76
N ALA A 9 7.67 23.90 23.80
CA ALA A 9 8.34 22.61 23.70
C ALA A 9 9.20 22.66 22.44
N SER A 10 10.49 22.95 22.61
CA SER A 10 11.49 22.91 21.55
C SER A 10 12.13 21.52 21.52
N HIS A 11 11.87 20.70 20.50
CA HIS A 11 12.77 19.63 20.10
C HIS A 11 12.79 19.43 18.57
N ILE A 12 13.70 20.18 17.94
CA ILE A 12 14.72 19.76 16.96
C ILE A 12 14.29 18.74 15.89
N TYR A 13 14.02 19.22 14.68
CA TYR A 13 14.70 18.78 13.45
C TYR A 13 14.78 19.97 12.48
N GLN A 14 15.81 20.81 12.65
CA GLN A 14 16.25 21.75 11.62
C GLN A 14 17.26 21.00 10.73
N THR A 15 16.86 20.60 9.53
CA THR A 15 17.82 20.24 8.48
C THR A 15 18.28 21.54 7.83
N GLN A 16 19.38 22.06 8.35
CA GLN A 16 20.09 23.18 7.77
C GLN A 16 20.85 22.71 6.52
N SER A 17 20.38 23.13 5.35
CA SER A 17 21.16 23.10 4.12
C SER A 17 21.46 24.53 3.70
N ASN A 18 22.60 25.05 4.19
CA ASN A 18 23.23 26.21 3.56
C ASN A 18 23.90 25.71 2.27
N ALA A 19 23.34 26.05 1.11
CA ALA A 19 24.06 26.03 -0.15
C ALA A 19 24.17 27.48 -0.67
N PRO A 20 25.38 27.98 -0.99
CA PRO A 20 25.56 29.36 -1.44
C PRO A 20 24.96 29.59 -2.82
N HIS A 21 24.25 30.72 -2.93
CA HIS A 21 23.70 31.25 -4.17
C HIS A 21 24.85 31.76 -5.05
N THR A 22 25.28 30.98 -6.03
CA THR A 22 26.12 31.48 -7.14
C THR A 22 25.24 31.68 -8.37
N THR A 23 25.01 32.94 -8.70
CA THR A 23 24.51 33.39 -10.00
C THR A 23 25.52 33.06 -11.09
N THR A 24 25.13 32.30 -12.10
CA THR A 24 25.80 32.33 -13.41
C THR A 24 24.75 32.12 -14.50
N SER A 25 24.50 33.20 -15.25
CA SER A 25 23.79 33.21 -16.52
C SER A 25 24.69 32.61 -17.59
N SER A 26 24.22 31.58 -18.31
CA SER A 26 24.80 31.20 -19.61
C SER A 26 23.70 30.61 -20.51
N ASN A 27 23.59 31.19 -21.69
CA ASN A 27 22.58 30.93 -22.72
C ASN A 27 22.72 29.56 -23.42
N THR A 28 21.61 29.19 -24.08
CA THR A 28 21.44 28.32 -25.28
C THR A 28 21.13 26.82 -25.09
N PRO A 29 20.46 26.16 -26.06
CA PRO A 29 19.34 26.57 -26.91
C PRO A 29 18.12 25.64 -26.73
N VAL A 30 16.92 26.13 -27.07
CA VAL A 30 15.68 25.34 -27.08
C VAL A 30 15.82 24.18 -28.07
N LYS A 31 16.00 22.98 -27.54
CA LYS A 31 15.92 21.73 -28.30
C LYS A 31 14.48 21.24 -28.18
N ASN A 32 13.75 21.24 -29.31
CA ASN A 32 12.46 20.58 -29.42
C ASN A 32 12.66 19.08 -29.21
N GLU A 33 12.61 18.64 -27.95
CA GLU A 33 12.49 17.23 -27.62
C GLU A 33 11.02 16.85 -27.63
N ASN A 34 10.72 15.82 -28.41
CA ASN A 34 9.46 15.10 -28.40
C ASN A 34 9.21 14.63 -26.95
N THR A 35 8.38 15.36 -26.21
CA THR A 35 8.00 15.05 -24.82
C THR A 35 7.18 13.77 -24.81
N ALA A 36 7.87 12.63 -24.83
CA ALA A 36 7.38 11.46 -24.12
C ALA A 36 7.35 11.88 -22.65
N ASP A 37 6.15 11.97 -22.07
CA ASP A 37 5.95 12.26 -20.66
C ASP A 37 6.71 11.22 -19.82
N LYS A 38 7.94 11.55 -19.45
CA LYS A 38 8.80 10.66 -18.66
C LYS A 38 8.35 10.76 -17.20
N ILE A 39 7.39 9.93 -16.83
CA ILE A 39 7.01 9.75 -15.43
C ILE A 39 8.24 9.21 -14.68
N THR A 40 8.77 10.00 -13.74
CA THR A 40 9.92 9.60 -12.92
C THR A 40 9.41 8.96 -11.64
N ILE A 41 9.68 7.67 -11.46
CA ILE A 41 9.34 6.93 -10.24
C ILE A 41 10.39 7.25 -9.17
N SER A 42 9.96 7.50 -7.94
CA SER A 42 10.87 7.71 -6.81
C SER A 42 11.58 6.40 -6.42
N GLU A 43 12.75 6.49 -5.77
CA GLU A 43 13.47 5.31 -5.28
C GLU A 43 12.62 4.47 -4.31
N ALA A 44 11.82 5.14 -3.46
CA ALA A 44 10.87 4.47 -2.58
C ALA A 44 9.79 3.70 -3.35
N GLY A 45 9.30 4.27 -4.47
CA GLY A 45 8.34 3.61 -5.36
C GLY A 45 8.94 2.38 -6.04
N LEU A 46 10.17 2.48 -6.55
CA LEU A 46 10.89 1.35 -7.15
C LEU A 46 11.13 0.22 -6.15
N ASN A 47 11.51 0.56 -4.91
CA ASN A 47 11.68 -0.42 -3.85
C ASN A 47 10.35 -1.12 -3.50
N ALA A 48 9.25 -0.36 -3.41
CA ALA A 48 7.93 -0.93 -3.14
C ALA A 48 7.47 -1.88 -4.25
N GLU A 49 7.67 -1.52 -5.51
CA GLU A 49 7.34 -2.37 -6.66
C GLU A 49 8.16 -3.67 -6.64
N SER A 50 9.48 -3.57 -6.44
CA SER A 50 10.35 -4.75 -6.37
C SER A 50 9.94 -5.69 -5.24
N LYS A 51 9.59 -5.15 -4.06
CA LYS A 51 9.11 -5.94 -2.93
C LYS A 51 7.77 -6.60 -3.19
N LEU A 52 6.85 -5.90 -3.85
CA LEU A 52 5.55 -6.46 -4.20
C LEU A 52 5.69 -7.59 -5.23
N GLN A 53 6.58 -7.43 -6.22
CA GLN A 53 6.92 -8.49 -7.18
C GLN A 53 7.58 -9.71 -6.49
N GLU A 54 8.46 -9.47 -5.52
CA GLU A 54 9.07 -10.55 -4.71
C GLU A 54 7.98 -11.34 -3.96
N ILE A 55 7.05 -10.65 -3.30
CA ILE A 55 5.92 -11.27 -2.61
C ILE A 55 5.05 -12.07 -3.59
N ALA A 56 4.72 -11.51 -4.75
CA ALA A 56 3.87 -12.17 -5.75
C ALA A 56 4.45 -13.46 -6.32
N LYS A 57 5.78 -13.66 -6.27
CA LYS A 57 6.42 -14.92 -6.65
C LYS A 57 6.23 -16.04 -5.64
N HIS A 58 5.90 -15.71 -4.39
CA HIS A 58 5.83 -16.66 -3.28
C HIS A 58 4.41 -17.09 -2.92
N TYR A 59 3.39 -16.36 -3.39
CA TYR A 59 2.01 -16.57 -3.00
C TYR A 59 1.11 -16.60 -4.23
N ASP A 60 0.16 -17.53 -4.26
CA ASP A 60 -0.90 -17.61 -5.27
C ASP A 60 -2.26 -17.30 -4.63
N PRO A 61 -2.78 -16.07 -4.78
CA PRO A 61 -4.06 -15.68 -4.18
C PRO A 61 -5.28 -16.55 -4.54
N LYS A 62 -5.22 -17.34 -5.63
CA LYS A 62 -6.29 -18.30 -5.97
C LYS A 62 -6.18 -19.63 -5.22
N ASN A 63 -5.06 -19.89 -4.54
CA ASN A 63 -4.77 -21.17 -3.91
C ASN A 63 -3.88 -21.02 -2.65
N MET A 64 -4.40 -20.29 -1.66
CA MET A 64 -3.72 -20.07 -0.38
C MET A 64 -4.51 -20.65 0.79
N SER A 65 -3.77 -21.19 1.76
CA SER A 65 -4.25 -21.41 3.12
C SER A 65 -4.25 -20.10 3.91
N TYR A 66 -4.94 -20.06 5.04
CA TYR A 66 -4.93 -18.89 5.91
C TYR A 66 -3.56 -18.62 6.53
N ASN A 67 -2.78 -19.66 6.77
CA ASN A 67 -1.40 -19.52 7.22
C ASN A 67 -0.52 -18.84 6.16
N GLU A 68 -0.69 -19.19 4.88
CA GLU A 68 0.00 -18.51 3.76
C GLU A 68 -0.47 -17.07 3.62
N LEU A 69 -1.78 -16.82 3.64
CA LEU A 69 -2.37 -15.47 3.60
C LEU A 69 -1.89 -14.59 4.77
N SER A 70 -1.80 -15.16 5.97
CA SER A 70 -1.33 -14.45 7.16
C SER A 70 0.14 -14.06 7.05
N LYS A 71 0.98 -14.96 6.56
CA LYS A 71 2.40 -14.67 6.30
C LYS A 71 2.55 -13.61 5.22
N MET A 72 1.79 -13.71 4.12
CA MET A 72 1.78 -12.71 3.05
C MET A 72 1.39 -11.33 3.60
N SER A 73 0.29 -11.24 4.38
CA SER A 73 -0.14 -10.01 5.05
C SER A 73 0.95 -9.43 5.94
N SER A 74 1.58 -10.24 6.78
CA SER A 74 2.66 -9.76 7.65
C SER A 74 3.86 -9.26 6.85
N THR A 75 4.22 -9.93 5.74
CA THR A 75 5.30 -9.46 4.86
C THR A 75 4.93 -8.13 4.20
N LEU A 76 3.69 -7.96 3.74
CA LEU A 76 3.22 -6.69 3.19
C LEU A 76 3.29 -5.56 4.23
N GLU A 77 2.82 -5.82 5.46
CA GLU A 77 2.86 -4.86 6.57
C GLU A 77 4.30 -4.47 6.93
N LEU A 78 5.20 -5.44 7.08
CA LEU A 78 6.62 -5.21 7.44
C LEU A 78 7.38 -4.40 6.38
N ASN A 79 6.97 -4.50 5.11
CA ASN A 79 7.56 -3.73 4.02
C ASN A 79 6.82 -2.39 3.79
N GLY A 80 5.85 -2.04 4.63
CA GLY A 80 5.07 -0.80 4.51
C GLY A 80 4.19 -0.74 3.25
N LEU A 81 3.90 -1.89 2.64
CA LEU A 81 3.09 -2.00 1.43
C LEU A 81 1.59 -1.96 1.73
N VAL A 82 1.21 -2.28 2.97
CA VAL A 82 -0.15 -2.16 3.49
C VAL A 82 -0.11 -1.60 4.91
N THR A 83 -1.19 -0.98 5.33
CA THR A 83 -1.38 -0.55 6.73
C THR A 83 -1.74 -1.75 7.63
N PRO A 84 -1.56 -1.63 8.95
CA PRO A 84 -1.99 -2.69 9.88
C PRO A 84 -3.49 -3.02 9.79
N GLU A 85 -4.35 -2.03 9.51
CA GLU A 85 -5.78 -2.28 9.35
C GLU A 85 -6.10 -3.06 8.07
N GLU A 86 -5.43 -2.74 6.95
CA GLU A 86 -5.57 -3.50 5.70
C GLU A 86 -5.05 -4.93 5.87
N GLY A 87 -3.95 -5.11 6.59
CA GLY A 87 -3.44 -6.44 6.91
C GLY A 87 -4.35 -7.26 7.84
N LEU A 88 -5.02 -6.61 8.80
CA LEU A 88 -6.09 -7.25 9.57
C LEU A 88 -7.29 -7.63 8.69
N ALA A 89 -7.68 -6.77 7.76
CA ALA A 89 -8.77 -7.05 6.82
C ALA A 89 -8.43 -8.22 5.88
N LEU A 90 -7.17 -8.32 5.41
CA LEU A 90 -6.67 -9.47 4.64
C LEU A 90 -6.76 -10.78 5.43
N ARG A 91 -6.53 -10.73 6.74
CA ARG A 91 -6.53 -11.90 7.64
C ARG A 91 -7.88 -12.16 8.30
N ALA A 92 -8.96 -11.58 7.80
CA ALA A 92 -10.30 -11.89 8.27
C ALA A 92 -10.66 -13.35 7.88
N PRO A 93 -10.98 -14.23 8.84
CA PRO A 93 -11.34 -15.60 8.51
C PRO A 93 -12.69 -15.67 7.76
N PRO A 94 -12.83 -16.54 6.74
CA PRO A 94 -14.05 -16.64 5.93
C PRO A 94 -15.29 -17.12 6.70
N LYS A 95 -15.10 -17.95 7.72
CA LYS A 95 -16.16 -18.61 8.49
C LYS A 95 -15.65 -18.97 9.88
N MET A 96 -16.58 -19.13 10.83
CA MET A 96 -16.24 -19.39 12.25
C MET A 96 -15.47 -20.70 12.46
N ASN A 97 -15.83 -21.75 11.72
CA ASN A 97 -15.21 -23.08 11.83
C ASN A 97 -14.29 -23.34 10.63
N PHE A 98 -13.44 -22.38 10.32
CA PHE A 98 -12.51 -22.45 9.19
C PHE A 98 -11.27 -23.28 9.55
N ASP A 99 -10.83 -24.16 8.65
CA ASP A 99 -9.58 -24.90 8.80
C ASP A 99 -8.41 -24.04 8.30
N PRO A 100 -7.46 -23.66 9.16
CA PRO A 100 -6.33 -22.79 8.80
C PRO A 100 -5.41 -23.35 7.70
N ASN A 101 -5.46 -24.66 7.43
CA ASN A 101 -4.62 -25.34 6.46
C ASN A 101 -5.34 -25.64 5.13
N GLU A 102 -6.67 -25.51 5.09
CA GLU A 102 -7.43 -25.66 3.84
C GLU A 102 -7.05 -24.53 2.89
N LYS A 103 -6.69 -24.87 1.64
CA LYS A 103 -6.42 -23.88 0.60
C LYS A 103 -7.72 -23.47 -0.08
N TYR A 104 -7.84 -22.18 -0.36
CA TYR A 104 -9.01 -21.60 -1.00
C TYR A 104 -8.64 -20.40 -1.87
N ASP A 105 -9.57 -20.02 -2.74
CA ASP A 105 -9.46 -18.82 -3.55
C ASP A 105 -9.78 -17.58 -2.70
N THR A 106 -8.72 -16.92 -2.23
CA THR A 106 -8.82 -15.72 -1.40
C THR A 106 -9.39 -14.54 -2.18
N VAL A 107 -9.11 -14.46 -3.49
CA VAL A 107 -9.62 -13.40 -4.38
C VAL A 107 -11.12 -13.54 -4.56
N ALA A 108 -11.61 -14.74 -4.88
CA ALA A 108 -13.03 -15.00 -5.05
C ALA A 108 -13.82 -14.71 -3.77
N LEU A 109 -13.26 -15.07 -2.61
CA LEU A 109 -13.85 -14.78 -1.31
C LEU A 109 -13.92 -13.26 -1.02
N ALA A 110 -12.81 -12.54 -1.24
CA ALA A 110 -12.76 -11.10 -1.03
C ALA A 110 -13.76 -10.37 -1.95
N LYS A 111 -13.84 -10.80 -3.22
CA LYS A 111 -14.80 -10.28 -4.19
C LYS A 111 -16.24 -10.47 -3.74
N LYS A 112 -16.59 -11.68 -3.30
CA LYS A 112 -17.93 -11.98 -2.75
C LYS A 112 -18.27 -11.08 -1.55
N SER A 113 -17.28 -10.78 -0.70
CA SER A 113 -17.48 -9.93 0.48
C SER A 113 -17.75 -8.47 0.08
N VAL A 114 -17.02 -7.95 -0.91
CA VAL A 114 -17.23 -6.61 -1.47
C VAL A 114 -18.59 -6.51 -2.18
N GLU A 115 -18.95 -7.51 -2.98
CA GLU A 115 -20.26 -7.57 -3.65
C GLU A 115 -21.42 -7.62 -2.64
N PHE A 116 -21.24 -8.34 -1.52
CA PHE A 116 -22.23 -8.38 -0.45
C PHE A 116 -22.42 -7.01 0.20
N ASP A 117 -21.35 -6.29 0.52
CA ASP A 117 -21.44 -4.93 1.06
C ASP A 117 -22.16 -3.97 0.12
N GLN A 118 -21.83 -4.03 -1.18
CA GLN A 118 -22.48 -3.23 -2.21
C GLN A 118 -23.97 -3.54 -2.29
N SER A 119 -24.36 -4.81 -2.19
CA SER A 119 -25.78 -5.22 -2.20
C SER A 119 -26.57 -4.66 -1.01
N LEU A 120 -25.90 -4.38 0.11
CA LEU A 120 -26.47 -3.78 1.31
C LEU A 120 -26.39 -2.24 1.34
N GLY A 121 -25.77 -1.61 0.33
CA GLY A 121 -25.53 -0.17 0.32
C GLY A 121 -24.50 0.30 1.38
N MET A 122 -23.63 -0.59 1.83
CA MET A 122 -22.64 -0.30 2.87
C MET A 122 -21.46 0.50 2.31
N ALA A 123 -21.27 1.72 2.82
CA ALA A 123 -20.17 2.62 2.42
C ALA A 123 -19.25 3.04 3.58
N GLY A 124 -19.29 2.30 4.70
CA GLY A 124 -18.48 2.57 5.89
C GLY A 124 -17.00 2.18 5.75
N ARG A 125 -16.22 2.50 6.79
CA ARG A 125 -14.78 2.20 6.87
C ARG A 125 -14.47 0.72 6.58
N ASP A 126 -15.25 -0.20 7.14
CA ASP A 126 -15.01 -1.64 6.99
C ASP A 126 -15.24 -2.13 5.55
N SER A 127 -16.23 -1.56 4.85
CA SER A 127 -16.48 -1.83 3.43
C SER A 127 -15.29 -1.33 2.58
N GLN A 128 -14.76 -0.15 2.90
CA GLN A 128 -13.55 0.37 2.24
C GLN A 128 -12.32 -0.51 2.50
N LEU A 129 -12.13 -1.00 3.72
CA LEU A 129 -11.05 -1.93 4.05
C LEU A 129 -11.16 -3.24 3.26
N ARG A 130 -12.38 -3.78 3.07
CA ARG A 130 -12.59 -4.97 2.23
C ARG A 130 -12.30 -4.72 0.75
N VAL A 131 -12.65 -3.55 0.24
CA VAL A 131 -12.27 -3.13 -1.12
C VAL A 131 -10.74 -3.03 -1.24
N ARG A 132 -10.06 -2.44 -0.25
CA ARG A 132 -8.59 -2.36 -0.25
C ARG A 132 -7.94 -3.74 -0.21
N ALA A 133 -8.43 -4.64 0.64
CA ALA A 133 -7.96 -6.02 0.73
C ALA A 133 -8.12 -6.76 -0.61
N LEU A 134 -9.27 -6.63 -1.28
CA LEU A 134 -9.49 -7.19 -2.62
C LEU A 134 -8.47 -6.67 -3.63
N ASN A 135 -8.27 -5.35 -3.69
CA ASN A 135 -7.32 -4.73 -4.63
C ASN A 135 -5.89 -5.22 -4.41
N ILE A 136 -5.46 -5.42 -3.15
CA ILE A 136 -4.15 -5.96 -2.82
C ILE A 136 -4.01 -7.39 -3.36
N LEU A 137 -5.01 -8.24 -3.12
CA LEU A 137 -5.01 -9.63 -3.59
C LEU A 137 -4.99 -9.72 -5.12
N GLU A 138 -5.78 -8.89 -5.81
CA GLU A 138 -5.82 -8.82 -7.28
C GLU A 138 -4.48 -8.29 -7.85
N THR A 139 -3.84 -7.35 -7.17
CA THR A 139 -2.52 -6.84 -7.57
C THR A 139 -1.45 -7.93 -7.44
N ILE A 140 -1.44 -8.68 -6.33
CA ILE A 140 -0.49 -9.79 -6.15
C ILE A 140 -0.73 -10.86 -7.21
N GLN A 141 -2.00 -11.19 -7.50
CA GLN A 141 -2.35 -12.15 -8.55
C GLN A 141 -1.91 -11.71 -9.95
N SER A 142 -2.02 -10.42 -10.30
CA SER A 142 -1.60 -9.95 -11.62
C SER A 142 -0.07 -9.98 -11.79
N LEU A 143 0.66 -9.87 -10.68
CA LEU A 143 2.13 -9.91 -10.65
C LEU A 143 2.71 -11.33 -10.50
N SER A 144 1.88 -12.33 -10.15
CA SER A 144 2.31 -13.73 -10.01
C SER A 144 2.36 -14.49 -11.35
N SER A 145 2.10 -13.80 -12.47
CA SER A 145 2.01 -14.37 -13.83
C SER A 145 3.35 -14.42 -14.56
#